data_AF-A0A5N3S9N9-F1
#
_entry.id   AF-A0A5N3S9N9-F1
#
_cell.length_a   1.000
_cell.length_b   1.000
_cell.length_c   1.000
_cell.angle_alpha   90.00
_cell.angle_beta   90.00
_cell.angle_gamma   90.00
#
_symmetry.space_group_name_H-M   'P 1'
#
loop_
_entity.id
_entity.type
_entity.pdbx_description
1 polymer ?
#
loop_
_entity_poly.entity_id
_entity_poly.type
_entity_poly.pdbx_seq_one_letter_code
_entity_poly.pdbx_strand_id
1 'polypeptide(L)'
;MINKSFYCTTYAVALTALFGCGGSDGGDSATSSLSVSQTKYSLKSTAYEEASVDIPFSVKHITGDQLYYSVVSESELLSNIDIYANGDNTGYARVQFKPGYEIGHGTKWATIRFNICHDYECKKHYSGSPQSVTVTNEVTLESKISRTNSSIEITADYHDVNVGKNITEVVQFSGTNPYQLYLETNASNEMVTSTTPFATPSDIGLNMTVETPSSVGVGTFRSAVTIKACYDIYCNYHIEGSPITVPVKYTVTGVTPTPDPDIDTGTPTSPPTNNTKIEFDIQPSHNAIDAVYSDALNVVAVVSDSPKNAIYFYNLSDLSSYEFNLSEAPTSVAVDNLNNTNRFVIGHNMMITTLNYDSTSPQSSQTNRILNAHNIFDLATDGTYTWTIPNDNQLGTLQTINLNDGSTKLGNNWDYSSRSIVKVNPTGSALYSLATGSSSANASRAPLTDPANPSRPVDSRYYGNYSFCNNFWFNHSGTFIFTQCGARLNASDNSSEDMRYAGQITLPPTQDWPYYSTIETLDESHDSTRIAYAMQEHDSTIRILSSSDLSLQESFTIEDTTIDNIDYPTVPKFLFYGADGKLNIVGTATANTETHTLIFQH
;
A
#
# COMPACT_ATOMS: atom_id res chain seq x y z
N MET A 1 18.02 50.39 -0.35
CA MET A 1 16.91 50.94 0.45
C MET A 1 16.48 49.85 1.41
N ILE A 2 16.50 50.18 2.71
CA ILE A 2 16.93 49.30 3.79
C ILE A 2 15.91 48.18 4.06
N ASN A 3 16.37 46.97 3.79
CA ASN A 3 15.80 45.70 4.22
C ASN A 3 16.16 45.53 5.71
N LYS A 4 15.18 45.35 6.61
CA LYS A 4 15.45 44.88 7.97
C LYS A 4 14.58 43.67 8.26
N SER A 5 15.24 42.52 8.23
CA SER A 5 14.73 41.23 8.66
C SER A 5 14.27 41.29 10.13
N PHE A 6 13.06 40.81 10.38
CA PHE A 6 12.56 40.54 11.73
C PHE A 6 13.08 39.16 12.18
N TYR A 7 13.87 39.14 13.25
CA TYR A 7 14.20 37.91 13.96
C TYR A 7 13.33 37.82 15.21
N CYS A 8 12.51 36.77 15.28
CA CYS A 8 11.85 36.34 16.50
C CYS A 8 12.76 35.30 17.16
N THR A 9 13.37 35.61 18.29
CA THR A 9 14.12 34.62 19.09
C THR A 9 13.72 34.71 20.55
N THR A 10 13.09 33.65 21.02
CA THR A 10 12.96 33.26 22.42
C THR A 10 14.34 33.03 23.03
N TYR A 11 14.71 33.70 24.12
CA TYR A 11 15.83 33.23 24.95
C TYR A 11 15.72 33.52 26.44
N ALA A 12 16.37 32.61 27.16
CA ALA A 12 16.53 32.43 28.59
C ALA A 12 17.23 33.60 29.32
N VAL A 13 16.95 33.65 30.62
CA VAL A 13 17.35 34.66 31.60
C VAL A 13 18.80 34.46 32.07
N ALA A 14 19.59 35.55 32.14
CA ALA A 14 20.68 35.71 33.12
C ALA A 14 21.10 37.18 33.37
N LEU A 15 21.01 37.56 34.65
CA LEU A 15 21.82 38.49 35.48
C LEU A 15 22.06 40.00 35.19
N THR A 16 21.48 40.81 36.10
CA THR A 16 22.04 41.90 36.96
C THR A 16 22.85 43.09 36.40
N ALA A 17 22.38 44.33 36.64
CA ALA A 17 22.96 45.30 37.60
C ALA A 17 22.30 46.72 37.57
N LEU A 18 21.70 47.11 38.71
CA LEU A 18 21.76 48.36 39.51
C LEU A 18 21.77 49.81 38.92
N PHE A 19 20.82 50.58 39.50
CA PHE A 19 20.77 52.00 39.95
C PHE A 19 20.75 53.21 38.99
N GLY A 20 19.79 54.11 39.30
CA GLY A 20 19.81 55.52 38.91
C GLY A 20 18.46 56.21 39.17
N CYS A 21 18.26 56.75 40.38
CA CYS A 21 17.14 57.62 40.72
C CYS A 21 17.46 59.06 40.30
N GLY A 22 16.55 59.73 39.60
CA GLY A 22 16.67 61.14 39.23
C GLY A 22 15.32 61.66 38.74
N GLY A 23 14.59 62.37 39.60
CA GLY A 23 13.42 63.14 39.22
C GLY A 23 13.81 64.53 38.71
N SER A 24 13.05 65.06 37.76
CA SER A 24 12.97 66.50 37.50
C SER A 24 11.65 66.84 36.81
N ASP A 25 11.16 68.02 37.18
CA ASP A 25 9.91 68.70 36.90
C ASP A 25 9.42 68.75 35.43
N GLY A 26 8.10 68.58 35.26
CA GLY A 26 7.22 69.72 34.98
C GLY A 26 7.54 70.61 33.76
N GLY A 27 7.54 70.04 32.57
CA GLY A 27 7.41 70.76 31.31
C GLY A 27 6.59 69.92 30.34
N ASP A 28 5.56 70.51 29.75
CA ASP A 28 4.64 69.91 28.78
C ASP A 28 5.43 69.59 27.49
N SER A 29 6.26 68.56 27.60
CA SER A 29 7.15 68.05 26.59
C SER A 29 6.31 67.11 25.76
N ALA A 30 6.23 67.31 24.44
CA ALA A 30 5.46 66.46 23.55
C ALA A 30 5.89 65.00 23.73
N THR A 31 5.18 64.23 24.56
CA THR A 31 5.56 62.84 24.84
C THR A 31 5.10 61.97 23.69
N SER A 32 5.99 61.10 23.22
CA SER A 32 5.60 60.06 22.28
C SER A 32 4.54 59.18 22.94
N SER A 33 3.42 58.94 22.26
CA SER A 33 2.25 58.27 22.83
C SER A 33 1.54 57.35 21.85
N LEU A 34 1.04 56.22 22.36
CA LEU A 34 0.20 55.28 21.62
C LEU A 34 -1.28 55.65 21.81
N SER A 35 -2.01 55.71 20.70
CA SER A 35 -3.46 55.78 20.69
C SER A 35 -4.05 54.65 19.86
N VAL A 36 -5.04 53.95 20.41
CA VAL A 36 -5.88 52.98 19.69
C VAL A 36 -7.30 53.52 19.72
N SER A 37 -7.91 53.70 18.55
CA SER A 37 -9.21 54.39 18.43
C SER A 37 -10.37 53.59 19.00
N GLN A 38 -10.27 52.27 19.01
CA GLN A 38 -11.29 51.35 19.52
C GLN A 38 -10.62 50.19 20.26
N THR A 39 -11.10 49.89 21.46
CA THR A 39 -10.53 48.87 22.36
C THR A 39 -11.35 47.58 22.43
N LYS A 40 -12.44 47.49 21.68
CA LYS A 40 -13.30 46.30 21.61
C LYS A 40 -13.73 46.01 20.18
N TYR A 41 -13.49 44.79 19.71
CA TYR A 41 -13.92 44.32 18.40
C TYR A 41 -14.72 43.03 18.54
N SER A 42 -15.72 42.85 17.69
CA SER A 42 -16.58 41.68 17.68
C SER A 42 -16.64 41.11 16.27
N LEU A 43 -16.34 39.82 16.16
CA LEU A 43 -16.32 39.04 14.94
C LEU A 43 -17.28 37.86 15.09
N LYS A 44 -17.63 37.27 13.96
CA LYS A 44 -18.34 35.98 13.89
C LYS A 44 -17.55 35.08 12.95
N SER A 45 -17.49 33.80 13.27
CA SER A 45 -16.84 32.82 12.40
C SER A 45 -17.59 31.49 12.39
N THR A 46 -17.46 30.77 11.28
CA THR A 46 -17.90 29.38 11.17
C THR A 46 -16.79 28.42 11.59
N ALA A 47 -17.03 27.11 11.51
CA ALA A 47 -16.07 26.09 11.93
C ALA A 47 -14.70 26.23 11.25
N TYR A 48 -14.65 26.48 9.94
CA TYR A 48 -13.40 26.49 9.17
C TYR A 48 -12.84 27.90 8.93
N GLU A 49 -13.55 28.94 9.36
CA GLU A 49 -13.16 30.32 9.09
C GLU A 49 -12.18 30.85 10.14
N GLU A 50 -11.07 31.40 9.67
CA GLU A 50 -10.12 32.15 10.48
C GLU A 50 -10.49 33.64 10.44
N ALA A 51 -11.38 34.04 11.35
CA ALA A 51 -11.82 35.44 11.42
C ALA A 51 -10.63 36.35 11.77
N SER A 52 -10.52 37.47 11.05
CA SER A 52 -9.47 38.46 11.26
C SER A 52 -10.02 39.87 11.43
N VAL A 53 -9.30 40.71 12.16
CA VAL A 53 -9.59 42.13 12.32
C VAL A 53 -8.32 42.96 12.28
N ASP A 54 -8.38 44.09 11.57
CA ASP A 54 -7.31 45.08 11.55
C ASP A 54 -7.60 46.12 12.63
N ILE A 55 -6.74 46.18 13.65
CA ILE A 55 -6.84 47.13 14.77
C ILE A 55 -5.97 48.35 14.44
N PRO A 56 -6.55 49.50 14.04
CA PRO A 56 -5.79 50.69 13.74
C PRO A 56 -5.17 51.29 15.01
N PHE A 57 -3.92 51.75 14.89
CA PHE A 57 -3.24 52.50 15.93
C PHE A 57 -2.56 53.75 15.34
N SER A 58 -2.30 54.72 16.20
CA SER A 58 -1.55 55.93 15.86
C SER A 58 -0.53 56.23 16.93
N VAL A 59 0.63 56.73 16.51
CA VAL A 59 1.77 56.99 17.37
C VAL A 59 2.19 58.43 17.25
N LYS A 60 1.98 59.24 18.27
CA LYS A 60 2.66 60.52 18.32
C LYS A 60 4.12 60.24 18.65
N HIS A 61 5.09 60.72 17.87
CA HIS A 61 6.52 60.55 18.15
C HIS A 61 7.30 61.85 18.02
N ILE A 62 8.41 61.96 18.76
CA ILE A 62 9.36 63.07 18.66
C ILE A 62 10.44 62.71 17.63
N THR A 63 10.75 63.64 16.73
CA THR A 63 11.82 63.48 15.74
C THR A 63 13.16 63.14 16.41
N GLY A 64 13.68 61.93 16.15
CA GLY A 64 14.94 61.43 16.71
C GLY A 64 14.82 60.22 17.63
N ASP A 65 13.61 59.88 18.09
CA ASP A 65 13.35 58.67 18.89
C ASP A 65 13.35 57.40 18.04
N GLN A 66 13.91 56.31 18.58
CA GLN A 66 13.72 54.96 18.03
C GLN A 66 12.53 54.31 18.74
N LEU A 67 11.51 53.93 17.95
CA LEU A 67 10.31 53.29 18.45
C LEU A 67 10.42 51.77 18.31
N TYR A 68 10.16 51.06 19.40
CA TYR A 68 10.03 49.61 19.41
C TYR A 68 8.58 49.23 19.70
N TYR A 69 8.06 48.26 18.94
CA TYR A 69 6.69 47.76 19.06
C TYR A 69 6.72 46.33 19.56
N SER A 70 5.85 46.02 20.51
CA SER A 70 5.59 44.64 20.93
C SER A 70 4.10 44.44 21.09
N VAL A 71 3.58 43.38 20.49
CA VAL A 71 2.19 42.97 20.65
C VAL A 71 2.18 41.58 21.27
N VAL A 72 1.51 41.47 22.40
CA VAL A 72 1.46 40.23 23.17
C VAL A 72 0.02 39.85 23.46
N SER A 73 -0.27 38.57 23.32
CA SER A 73 -1.49 37.95 23.82
C SER A 73 -1.13 36.68 24.55
N GLU A 74 -1.80 36.42 25.68
CA GLU A 74 -1.67 35.18 26.45
C GLU A 74 -2.73 34.15 26.00
N SER A 75 -3.48 34.45 24.93
CA SER A 75 -4.58 33.60 24.47
C SER A 75 -4.13 32.58 23.44
N GLU A 76 -4.41 31.30 23.70
CA GLU A 76 -4.21 30.21 22.74
C GLU A 76 -5.24 30.19 21.60
N LEU A 77 -6.17 31.15 21.57
CA LEU A 77 -7.26 31.24 20.58
C LEU A 77 -6.82 31.92 19.26
N LEU A 78 -5.69 32.62 19.28
CA LEU A 78 -5.17 33.37 18.14
C LEU A 78 -4.14 32.53 17.39
N SER A 79 -4.19 32.57 16.06
CA SER A 79 -3.22 31.90 15.20
C SER A 79 -2.02 32.81 14.91
N ASN A 80 -2.28 34.10 14.67
CA ASN A 80 -1.23 35.08 14.39
C ASN A 80 -1.64 36.51 14.79
N ILE A 81 -0.63 37.35 15.04
CA ILE A 81 -0.77 38.80 15.13
C ILE A 81 0.37 39.47 14.35
N ASP A 82 0.03 40.15 13.25
CA ASP A 82 0.99 40.88 12.42
C ASP A 82 0.85 42.39 12.61
N ILE A 83 1.96 43.13 12.58
CA ILE A 83 1.97 44.59 12.71
C ILE A 83 2.41 45.23 11.39
N TYR A 84 1.60 46.16 10.91
CA TYR A 84 1.89 46.98 9.74
C TYR A 84 1.96 48.45 10.16
N ALA A 85 3.17 49.01 10.14
CA ALA A 85 3.40 50.42 10.45
C ALA A 85 3.61 51.23 9.17
N ASN A 86 2.94 52.37 9.07
CA ASN A 86 3.07 53.31 7.96
C ASN A 86 4.11 54.39 8.29
N GLY A 87 4.64 55.06 7.26
CA GLY A 87 5.61 56.16 7.41
C GLY A 87 5.02 57.47 7.94
N ASP A 88 3.70 57.52 8.18
CA ASP A 88 2.93 58.72 8.55
C ASP A 88 2.40 58.67 9.99
N ASN A 89 3.04 57.87 10.86
CA ASN A 89 2.68 57.71 12.27
C ASN A 89 1.36 56.96 12.54
N THR A 90 0.85 56.27 11.53
CA THR A 90 -0.30 55.36 11.66
C THR A 90 0.11 53.93 11.37
N GLY A 91 -0.76 52.99 11.69
CA GLY A 91 -0.58 51.59 11.35
C GLY A 91 -1.79 50.78 11.76
N TYR A 92 -1.72 49.47 11.52
CA TYR A 92 -2.70 48.53 12.05
C TYR A 92 -2.03 47.23 12.46
N ALA A 93 -2.63 46.56 13.44
CA ALA A 93 -2.29 45.20 13.77
C ALA A 93 -3.39 44.27 13.29
N ARG A 94 -3.02 43.33 12.42
CA ARG A 94 -3.92 42.28 11.96
C ARG A 94 -3.91 41.16 12.97
N VAL A 95 -5.05 40.91 13.56
CA VAL A 95 -5.26 39.83 14.53
C VAL A 95 -6.08 38.75 13.86
N GLN A 96 -5.58 37.53 13.89
CA GLN A 96 -6.25 36.38 13.30
C GLN A 96 -6.54 35.33 14.36
N PHE A 97 -7.82 34.92 14.43
CA PHE A 97 -8.25 33.81 15.24
C PHE A 97 -7.87 32.48 14.57
N LYS A 98 -7.64 31.43 15.37
CA LYS A 98 -7.63 30.05 14.88
C LYS A 98 -8.98 29.70 14.20
N PRO A 99 -9.05 28.63 13.39
CA PRO A 99 -10.31 28.15 12.87
C PRO A 99 -11.33 27.91 13.99
N GLY A 100 -12.60 28.19 13.72
CA GLY A 100 -13.68 28.08 14.70
C GLY A 100 -13.74 26.72 15.41
N TYR A 101 -13.43 25.61 14.74
CA TYR A 101 -13.44 24.28 15.35
C TYR A 101 -12.37 24.10 16.45
N GLU A 102 -11.25 24.84 16.39
CA GLU A 102 -10.22 24.83 17.45
C GLU A 102 -10.57 25.73 18.63
N ILE A 103 -11.34 26.79 18.36
CA ILE A 103 -11.80 27.75 19.37
C ILE A 103 -12.99 27.18 20.18
N GLY A 104 -13.84 26.40 19.52
CA GLY A 104 -15.05 25.81 20.07
C GLY A 104 -16.27 26.74 19.98
N HIS A 105 -17.46 26.14 20.02
CA HIS A 105 -18.74 26.84 19.89
C HIS A 105 -18.95 27.93 20.95
N GLY A 106 -19.58 29.04 20.54
CA GLY A 106 -20.00 30.14 21.39
C GLY A 106 -19.08 31.36 21.34
N THR A 107 -19.31 32.30 22.24
CA THR A 107 -18.56 33.56 22.29
C THR A 107 -17.27 33.38 23.10
N LYS A 108 -16.13 33.58 22.45
CA LYS A 108 -14.80 33.60 23.06
C LYS A 108 -14.15 34.96 22.88
N TRP A 109 -13.20 35.31 23.73
CA TRP A 109 -12.48 36.57 23.63
C TRP A 109 -11.00 36.40 23.96
N ALA A 110 -10.18 37.23 23.34
CA ALA A 110 -8.77 37.39 23.66
C ALA A 110 -8.48 38.86 23.97
N THR A 111 -7.56 39.08 24.90
CA THR A 111 -7.02 40.41 25.19
C THR A 111 -5.63 40.51 24.59
N ILE A 112 -5.41 41.60 23.87
CA ILE A 112 -4.17 41.89 23.15
C ILE A 112 -3.60 43.16 23.75
N ARG A 113 -2.32 43.10 24.14
CA ARG A 113 -1.60 44.24 24.69
C ARG A 113 -0.63 44.79 23.66
N PHE A 114 -0.88 46.03 23.27
CA PHE A 114 -0.02 46.84 22.41
C PHE A 114 0.95 47.63 23.28
N ASN A 115 2.24 47.40 23.06
CA ASN A 115 3.31 48.08 23.75
C ASN A 115 4.11 48.92 22.75
N ILE A 116 4.34 50.19 23.09
CA ILE A 116 5.38 51.00 22.48
C ILE A 116 6.43 51.28 23.54
N CYS A 117 7.68 51.02 23.19
CA CYS A 117 8.79 50.99 24.13
C CYS A 117 9.99 51.79 23.64
N HIS A 118 10.70 52.39 24.60
CA HIS A 118 11.95 53.12 24.36
C HIS A 118 13.13 52.18 24.06
N ASP A 119 13.02 50.90 24.42
CA ASP A 119 14.05 49.89 24.27
C ASP A 119 13.54 48.64 23.56
N TYR A 120 14.48 47.91 22.94
CA TYR A 120 14.20 46.70 22.17
C TYR A 120 13.57 45.57 23.00
N GLU A 121 13.88 45.47 24.29
CA GLU A 121 13.33 44.44 25.19
C GLU A 121 11.96 44.82 25.78
N CYS A 122 11.43 45.99 25.41
CA CYS A 122 10.18 46.54 25.92
C CYS A 122 10.11 46.69 27.45
N LYS A 123 11.22 47.01 28.11
CA LYS A 123 11.25 47.20 29.57
C LYS A 123 10.78 48.59 30.00
N LYS A 124 10.85 49.60 29.13
CA LYS A 124 10.44 50.98 29.37
C LYS A 124 9.40 51.42 28.36
N HIS A 125 8.18 51.64 28.84
CA HIS A 125 7.04 52.02 28.01
C HIS A 125 6.94 53.54 27.82
N TYR A 126 6.49 53.94 26.64
CA TYR A 126 6.07 55.32 26.38
C TYR A 126 4.72 55.63 27.06
N SER A 127 4.41 56.94 27.18
CA SER A 127 3.14 57.38 27.76
C SER A 127 1.93 56.85 26.97
N GLY A 128 0.91 56.35 27.68
CA GLY A 128 -0.23 55.69 27.05
C GLY A 128 0.01 54.26 26.58
N SER A 129 1.19 53.67 26.85
CA SER A 129 1.49 52.25 26.65
C SER A 129 1.69 51.55 28.01
N PRO A 130 1.19 50.31 28.23
CA PRO A 130 0.53 49.45 27.26
C PRO A 130 -0.95 49.78 27.06
N GLN A 131 -1.47 49.56 25.85
CA GLN A 131 -2.92 49.58 25.58
C GLN A 131 -3.47 48.18 25.43
N SER A 132 -4.61 47.92 26.06
CA SER A 132 -5.30 46.63 25.96
C SER A 132 -6.50 46.74 25.02
N VAL A 133 -6.59 45.82 24.07
CA VAL A 133 -7.71 45.67 23.16
C VAL A 133 -8.30 44.28 23.35
N THR A 134 -9.62 44.21 23.48
CA THR A 134 -10.35 42.94 23.54
C THR A 134 -10.95 42.64 22.18
N VAL A 135 -10.61 41.49 21.62
CA VAL A 135 -11.24 40.94 20.43
C VAL A 135 -12.14 39.78 20.83
N THR A 136 -13.39 39.80 20.39
CA THR A 136 -14.39 38.77 20.67
C THR A 136 -14.76 38.08 19.38
N ASN A 137 -14.86 36.75 19.39
CA ASN A 137 -15.34 35.96 18.27
C ASN A 137 -16.53 35.09 18.72
N GLU A 138 -17.66 35.21 18.03
CA GLU A 138 -18.83 34.33 18.19
C GLU A 138 -18.75 33.20 17.15
N VAL A 139 -18.37 32.01 17.62
CA VAL A 139 -18.18 30.84 16.76
C VAL A 139 -19.46 30.02 16.68
N THR A 140 -19.92 29.76 15.47
CA THR A 140 -21.05 28.83 15.22
C THR A 140 -20.52 27.52 14.66
N LEU A 141 -20.65 26.45 15.45
CA LEU A 141 -20.45 25.07 15.02
C LEU A 141 -21.83 24.42 14.81
N GLU A 142 -22.21 24.22 13.55
CA GLU A 142 -23.54 23.72 13.17
C GLU A 142 -23.58 22.24 12.81
N SER A 143 -22.43 21.65 12.49
CA SER A 143 -22.32 20.24 12.10
C SER A 143 -22.54 19.33 13.31
N LYS A 144 -23.51 18.43 13.17
CA LYS A 144 -23.91 17.45 14.17
C LYS A 144 -24.30 16.15 13.49
N ILE A 145 -23.99 15.04 14.15
CA ILE A 145 -24.54 13.73 13.81
C ILE A 145 -25.44 13.21 14.92
N SER A 146 -26.44 12.42 14.53
CA SER A 146 -27.34 11.79 15.48
C SER A 146 -27.75 10.40 15.01
N ARG A 147 -28.05 9.53 15.97
CA ARG A 147 -28.40 8.14 15.72
C ARG A 147 -29.89 8.02 15.35
N THR A 148 -30.18 7.31 14.27
CA THR A 148 -31.52 7.09 13.71
C THR A 148 -32.28 5.89 14.30
N ASN A 149 -31.67 5.15 15.24
CA ASN A 149 -32.15 3.90 15.87
C ASN A 149 -32.15 2.62 15.02
N SER A 150 -31.43 2.55 13.91
CA SER A 150 -31.21 1.29 13.18
C SER A 150 -29.99 0.51 13.70
N SER A 151 -30.08 -0.81 13.67
CA SER A 151 -28.92 -1.70 13.60
C SER A 151 -28.70 -2.07 12.14
N ILE A 152 -27.45 -2.27 11.75
CA ILE A 152 -27.12 -2.77 10.42
C ILE A 152 -27.35 -4.27 10.42
N GLU A 153 -28.32 -4.75 9.65
CA GLU A 153 -28.56 -6.18 9.47
C GLU A 153 -28.03 -6.66 8.12
N ILE A 154 -27.21 -7.70 8.14
CA ILE A 154 -26.65 -8.35 6.96
C ILE A 154 -27.08 -9.82 7.02
N THR A 155 -27.61 -10.34 5.92
CA THR A 155 -27.93 -11.76 5.77
C THR A 155 -27.21 -12.27 4.53
N ALA A 156 -26.58 -13.42 4.65
CA ALA A 156 -25.89 -14.09 3.57
C ALA A 156 -26.15 -15.60 3.64
N ASP A 157 -26.10 -16.27 2.50
CA ASP A 157 -26.03 -17.72 2.42
C ASP A 157 -24.60 -18.21 2.70
N TYR A 158 -24.46 -19.44 3.22
CA TYR A 158 -23.17 -20.07 3.52
C TYR A 158 -22.23 -20.11 2.31
N HIS A 159 -22.78 -20.15 1.10
CA HIS A 159 -22.02 -20.16 -0.15
C HIS A 159 -21.77 -18.76 -0.75
N ASP A 160 -22.28 -17.69 -0.15
CA ASP A 160 -22.01 -16.34 -0.65
C ASP A 160 -20.53 -15.98 -0.46
N VAL A 161 -19.97 -15.26 -1.41
CA VAL A 161 -18.64 -14.64 -1.31
C VAL A 161 -18.73 -13.13 -1.47
N ASN A 162 -17.78 -12.41 -0.84
CA ASN A 162 -17.70 -10.96 -0.89
C ASN A 162 -18.99 -10.27 -0.43
N VAL A 163 -19.48 -10.62 0.76
CA VAL A 163 -20.70 -10.05 1.33
C VAL A 163 -20.46 -8.58 1.70
N GLY A 164 -20.82 -7.71 0.75
CA GLY A 164 -20.74 -6.26 0.87
C GLY A 164 -22.11 -5.61 1.04
N LYS A 165 -22.17 -4.51 1.76
CA LYS A 165 -23.37 -3.69 1.89
C LYS A 165 -23.03 -2.21 1.78
N ASN A 166 -23.73 -1.52 0.88
CA ASN A 166 -23.76 -0.07 0.83
C ASN A 166 -25.00 0.40 1.60
N ILE A 167 -24.78 1.26 2.60
CA ILE A 167 -25.83 1.75 3.49
C ILE A 167 -25.74 3.27 3.44
N THR A 168 -26.75 3.92 2.88
CA THR A 168 -26.73 5.37 2.67
C THR A 168 -27.11 6.17 3.90
N GLU A 169 -27.87 5.57 4.83
CA GLU A 169 -28.49 6.25 5.97
C GLU A 169 -28.09 5.57 7.29
N VAL A 170 -26.79 5.63 7.64
CA VAL A 170 -26.29 5.00 8.89
C VAL A 170 -26.49 5.93 10.09
N VAL A 171 -26.14 7.21 9.93
CA VAL A 171 -26.40 8.26 10.92
C VAL A 171 -26.88 9.52 10.22
N GLN A 172 -27.82 10.22 10.85
CA GLN A 172 -28.31 11.50 10.34
C GLN A 172 -27.27 12.59 10.57
N PHE A 173 -27.07 13.41 9.55
CA PHE A 173 -26.24 14.61 9.59
C PHE A 173 -27.13 15.86 9.54
N SER A 174 -26.81 16.83 10.39
CA SER A 174 -27.37 18.18 10.32
C SER A 174 -26.22 19.19 10.29
N GLY A 175 -26.21 20.07 9.29
CA GLY A 175 -25.20 21.11 9.09
C GLY A 175 -25.24 21.62 7.65
N THR A 176 -24.29 22.50 7.28
CA THR A 176 -24.26 23.14 5.95
C THR A 176 -23.56 22.32 4.88
N ASN A 177 -22.46 21.61 5.22
CA ASN A 177 -21.69 20.85 4.24
C ASN A 177 -20.99 19.64 4.88
N PRO A 178 -21.51 18.41 4.72
CA PRO A 178 -20.89 17.21 5.28
C PRO A 178 -19.63 16.77 4.53
N TYR A 179 -19.39 17.26 3.31
CA TYR A 179 -18.21 16.90 2.51
C TYR A 179 -16.91 17.56 2.99
N GLN A 180 -16.99 18.52 3.92
CA GLN A 180 -15.81 19.12 4.56
C GLN A 180 -15.37 18.35 5.81
N LEU A 181 -16.15 17.34 6.23
CA LEU A 181 -15.83 16.53 7.39
C LEU A 181 -14.81 15.46 7.04
N TYR A 182 -13.92 15.19 7.98
CA TYR A 182 -13.08 14.00 7.98
C TYR A 182 -13.84 12.88 8.68
N LEU A 183 -13.97 11.74 7.98
CA LEU A 183 -14.74 10.59 8.43
C LEU A 183 -13.81 9.40 8.64
N GLU A 184 -13.84 8.84 9.85
CA GLU A 184 -13.16 7.59 10.18
C GLU A 184 -14.18 6.55 10.63
N THR A 185 -13.90 5.29 10.34
CA THR A 185 -14.70 4.16 10.84
C THR A 185 -13.82 3.06 11.38
N ASN A 186 -14.24 2.47 12.49
CA ASN A 186 -13.60 1.29 13.05
C ASN A 186 -14.63 0.25 13.44
N ALA A 187 -14.38 -1.01 13.10
CA ALA A 187 -15.17 -2.14 13.57
C ALA A 187 -14.70 -2.62 14.95
N SER A 188 -15.62 -3.15 15.75
CA SER A 188 -15.30 -3.68 17.09
C SER A 188 -14.60 -5.04 17.06
N ASN A 189 -14.67 -5.75 15.94
CA ASN A 189 -14.03 -7.05 15.72
C ASN A 189 -13.82 -7.31 14.22
N GLU A 190 -13.09 -8.38 13.93
CA GLU A 190 -12.68 -8.78 12.57
C GLU A 190 -13.83 -9.29 11.68
N MET A 191 -15.03 -9.50 12.24
CA MET A 191 -16.23 -9.89 11.47
C MET A 191 -16.59 -8.87 10.39
N VAL A 192 -16.30 -7.58 10.62
CA VAL A 192 -16.40 -6.54 9.59
C VAL A 192 -15.00 -6.32 9.05
N THR A 193 -14.75 -6.81 7.85
CA THR A 193 -13.42 -6.85 7.22
C THR A 193 -13.02 -5.52 6.60
N SER A 194 -14.00 -4.69 6.20
CA SER A 194 -13.74 -3.34 5.72
C SER A 194 -14.91 -2.40 5.98
N THR A 195 -14.59 -1.14 6.19
CA THR A 195 -15.54 -0.04 6.38
C THR A 195 -15.00 1.21 5.70
N THR A 196 -15.79 1.83 4.83
CA THR A 196 -15.49 3.11 4.18
C THR A 196 -16.68 4.05 4.33
N PRO A 197 -16.60 5.10 5.15
CA PRO A 197 -17.69 6.05 5.32
C PRO A 197 -17.79 6.99 4.12
N PHE A 198 -18.99 7.48 3.85
CA PHE A 198 -19.20 8.54 2.85
C PHE A 198 -20.29 9.51 3.31
N ALA A 199 -20.15 10.77 2.93
CA ALA A 199 -21.14 11.80 3.23
C ALA A 199 -22.21 11.89 2.14
N THR A 200 -23.45 12.11 2.55
CA THR A 200 -24.56 12.60 1.73
C THR A 200 -25.09 13.90 2.34
N PRO A 201 -25.95 14.69 1.67
CA PRO A 201 -26.41 15.98 2.19
C PRO A 201 -27.09 15.92 3.56
N SER A 202 -27.76 14.82 3.90
CA SER A 202 -28.52 14.65 5.14
C SER A 202 -28.04 13.51 6.04
N ASP A 203 -27.12 12.67 5.56
CA ASP A 203 -26.74 11.43 6.23
C ASP A 203 -25.26 11.09 5.99
N ILE A 204 -24.68 10.31 6.90
CA ILE A 204 -23.42 9.61 6.66
C ILE A 204 -23.74 8.16 6.39
N GLY A 205 -23.28 7.68 5.24
CA GLY A 205 -23.37 6.30 4.80
C GLY A 205 -22.08 5.51 5.03
N LEU A 206 -22.15 4.22 4.78
CA LEU A 206 -21.08 3.25 4.94
C LEU A 206 -21.10 2.24 3.81
N ASN A 207 -19.97 2.08 3.14
CA ASN A 207 -19.66 0.86 2.40
C ASN A 207 -18.95 -0.09 3.36
N MET A 208 -19.50 -1.27 3.57
CA MET A 208 -18.90 -2.27 4.44
C MET A 208 -18.83 -3.63 3.78
N THR A 209 -17.81 -4.39 4.14
CA THR A 209 -17.72 -5.82 3.85
C THR A 209 -17.63 -6.58 5.17
N VAL A 210 -18.22 -7.76 5.21
CA VAL A 210 -18.12 -8.68 6.34
C VAL A 210 -17.36 -9.93 5.95
N GLU A 211 -16.92 -10.67 6.96
CA GLU A 211 -16.20 -11.92 6.80
C GLU A 211 -17.03 -12.92 5.98
N THR A 212 -16.32 -13.74 5.21
CA THR A 212 -16.96 -14.69 4.30
C THR A 212 -17.81 -15.68 5.10
N PRO A 213 -19.08 -15.92 4.72
CA PRO A 213 -20.00 -16.83 5.40
C PRO A 213 -19.40 -18.19 5.76
N SER A 214 -18.59 -18.77 4.87
CA SER A 214 -17.92 -20.06 5.07
C SER A 214 -16.83 -20.01 6.16
N SER A 215 -16.16 -18.87 6.34
CA SER A 215 -15.12 -18.63 7.35
C SER A 215 -15.70 -18.42 8.75
N VAL A 216 -16.86 -17.75 8.86
CA VAL A 216 -17.55 -17.53 10.16
C VAL A 216 -18.47 -18.69 10.55
N GLY A 217 -18.98 -19.44 9.58
CA GLY A 217 -19.93 -20.54 9.79
C GLY A 217 -21.39 -20.09 9.88
N VAL A 218 -22.32 -21.05 9.86
CA VAL A 218 -23.77 -20.80 9.96
C VAL A 218 -24.13 -20.30 11.36
N GLY A 219 -24.86 -19.18 11.45
CA GLY A 219 -25.21 -18.60 12.74
C GLY A 219 -25.53 -17.11 12.68
N THR A 220 -25.71 -16.51 13.86
CA THR A 220 -25.89 -15.06 14.00
C THR A 220 -24.72 -14.48 14.80
N PHE A 221 -24.00 -13.57 14.17
CA PHE A 221 -22.83 -12.89 14.70
C PHE A 221 -23.14 -11.42 14.94
N ARG A 222 -22.43 -10.83 15.91
CA ARG A 222 -22.61 -9.44 16.31
C ARG A 222 -21.28 -8.71 16.26
N SER A 223 -21.32 -7.50 15.74
CA SER A 223 -20.24 -6.54 15.76
C SER A 223 -20.83 -5.14 15.98
N ALA A 224 -20.00 -4.12 15.95
CA ALA A 224 -20.41 -2.73 15.95
C ALA A 224 -19.39 -1.92 15.15
N VAL A 225 -19.88 -0.93 14.40
CA VAL A 225 -19.04 0.04 13.68
C VAL A 225 -19.14 1.37 14.39
N THR A 226 -17.99 1.95 14.74
CA THR A 226 -17.89 3.30 15.30
C THR A 226 -17.51 4.27 14.20
N ILE A 227 -18.37 5.27 13.96
CA ILE A 227 -18.16 6.36 13.03
C ILE A 227 -17.67 7.57 13.81
N LYS A 228 -16.53 8.11 13.42
CA LYS A 228 -16.05 9.42 13.88
C LYS A 228 -16.19 10.41 12.73
N ALA A 229 -16.87 11.50 12.99
CA ALA A 229 -16.88 12.68 12.13
C ALA A 229 -16.17 13.83 12.85
N CYS A 230 -15.22 14.45 12.16
CA CYS A 230 -14.31 15.44 12.71
C CYS A 230 -14.12 16.63 11.76
N TYR A 231 -13.74 17.77 12.34
CA TYR A 231 -13.38 18.97 11.58
C TYR A 231 -11.96 18.91 11.01
N ASP A 232 -11.06 18.12 11.61
CA ASP A 232 -9.65 17.99 11.20
C ASP A 232 -9.28 16.57 10.75
N ILE A 233 -8.21 16.47 9.96
CA ILE A 233 -7.73 15.22 9.33
C ILE A 233 -7.23 14.18 10.33
N TYR A 234 -6.80 14.60 11.51
CA TYR A 234 -6.33 13.70 12.57
C TYR A 234 -7.43 13.37 13.59
N CYS A 235 -8.65 13.83 13.33
CA CYS A 235 -9.83 13.59 14.15
C CYS A 235 -9.68 14.01 15.64
N ASN A 236 -8.96 15.09 15.91
CA ASN A 236 -8.83 15.64 17.26
C ASN A 236 -10.06 16.44 17.70
N TYR A 237 -10.76 17.06 16.74
CA TYR A 237 -11.92 17.93 16.96
C TYR A 237 -13.19 17.29 16.39
N HIS A 238 -13.87 16.51 17.22
CA HIS A 238 -15.12 15.85 16.87
C HIS A 238 -16.27 16.87 16.68
N ILE A 239 -17.15 16.60 15.72
CA ILE A 239 -18.42 17.32 15.61
C ILE A 239 -19.40 16.90 16.72
N GLU A 240 -20.46 17.67 16.94
CA GLU A 240 -21.44 17.32 17.97
C GLU A 240 -22.09 15.95 17.68
N GLY A 241 -22.16 15.10 18.70
CA GLY A 241 -22.72 13.75 18.59
C GLY A 241 -21.73 12.68 18.12
N SER A 242 -20.54 13.05 17.65
CA SER A 242 -19.45 12.13 17.30
C SER A 242 -18.56 11.82 18.52
N PRO A 243 -18.05 10.59 18.70
CA PRO A 243 -18.26 9.41 17.86
C PRO A 243 -19.60 8.69 18.11
N ILE A 244 -20.14 8.03 17.08
CA ILE A 244 -21.36 7.20 17.17
C ILE A 244 -21.03 5.74 16.87
N THR A 245 -21.49 4.83 17.73
CA THR A 245 -21.40 3.38 17.51
C THR A 245 -22.73 2.80 17.05
N VAL A 246 -22.71 2.08 15.93
CA VAL A 246 -23.86 1.42 15.31
C VAL A 246 -23.67 -0.11 15.38
N PRO A 247 -24.60 -0.85 16.01
CA PRO A 247 -24.54 -2.32 16.05
C PRO A 247 -24.70 -2.92 14.66
N VAL A 248 -23.94 -3.98 14.39
CA VAL A 248 -24.02 -4.81 13.19
C VAL A 248 -24.44 -6.22 13.61
N LYS A 249 -25.45 -6.76 12.94
CA LYS A 249 -25.89 -8.14 13.07
C LYS A 249 -25.70 -8.84 11.73
N TYR A 250 -24.92 -9.91 11.72
CA TYR A 250 -24.64 -10.70 10.54
C TYR A 250 -25.23 -12.09 10.71
N THR A 251 -26.15 -12.48 9.85
CA THR A 251 -26.83 -13.78 9.89
C THR A 251 -26.40 -14.59 8.67
N VAL A 252 -25.71 -15.69 8.90
CA VAL A 252 -25.36 -16.66 7.87
C VAL A 252 -26.39 -17.78 7.91
N THR A 253 -27.12 -17.96 6.81
CA THR A 253 -28.09 -19.03 6.60
C THR A 253 -27.54 -20.07 5.63
N GLY A 254 -28.17 -21.24 5.53
CA GLY A 254 -27.69 -22.34 4.71
C GLY A 254 -27.47 -23.58 5.56
N VAL A 255 -27.50 -24.75 4.93
CA VAL A 255 -27.15 -25.99 5.62
C VAL A 255 -25.63 -26.10 5.66
N THR A 256 -25.05 -26.18 6.85
CA THR A 256 -23.80 -26.94 6.96
C THR A 256 -24.11 -28.33 6.43
N PRO A 257 -23.24 -28.98 5.63
CA PRO A 257 -23.33 -30.42 5.51
C PRO A 257 -23.13 -30.94 6.93
N THR A 258 -24.23 -31.26 7.61
CA THR A 258 -24.16 -32.13 8.78
C THR A 258 -23.45 -33.39 8.31
N PRO A 259 -22.38 -33.83 8.96
CA PRO A 259 -21.87 -35.17 8.75
C PRO A 259 -22.98 -36.11 9.21
N ASP A 260 -23.76 -36.62 8.26
CA ASP A 260 -24.70 -37.70 8.51
C ASP A 260 -23.86 -38.94 8.80
N PRO A 261 -23.87 -39.49 10.01
CA PRO A 261 -23.32 -40.81 10.24
C PRO A 261 -24.33 -41.78 9.66
N ASP A 262 -23.96 -42.46 8.58
CA ASP A 262 -24.69 -43.58 7.97
C ASP A 262 -25.55 -43.24 6.74
N ILE A 263 -24.98 -42.49 5.80
CA ILE A 263 -25.16 -42.80 4.38
C ILE A 263 -23.78 -43.15 3.86
N ASP A 264 -23.68 -44.33 3.27
CA ASP A 264 -22.58 -44.91 2.51
C ASP A 264 -21.84 -43.86 1.66
N THR A 265 -21.01 -43.05 2.32
CA THR A 265 -19.88 -42.41 1.72
C THR A 265 -19.04 -43.59 1.30
N GLY A 266 -19.17 -43.95 0.02
CA GLY A 266 -17.98 -44.20 -0.75
C GLY A 266 -17.03 -43.06 -0.40
N THR A 267 -16.19 -43.32 0.61
CA THR A 267 -14.85 -42.78 0.65
C THR A 267 -14.38 -42.77 -0.80
N PRO A 268 -13.73 -41.72 -1.29
CA PRO A 268 -12.78 -41.94 -2.36
C PRO A 268 -11.72 -42.90 -1.79
N THR A 269 -12.01 -44.20 -1.71
CA THR A 269 -11.06 -45.29 -1.48
C THR A 269 -10.26 -45.57 -2.75
N SER A 270 -10.24 -44.61 -3.66
CA SER A 270 -9.15 -44.45 -4.59
C SER A 270 -8.82 -42.96 -4.62
N PRO A 271 -7.58 -42.57 -4.28
CA PRO A 271 -7.07 -41.28 -4.71
C PRO A 271 -7.32 -41.17 -6.23
N PRO A 272 -7.61 -40.00 -6.81
CA PRO A 272 -7.32 -39.85 -8.22
C PRO A 272 -5.82 -40.17 -8.38
N THR A 273 -5.52 -41.29 -9.03
CA THR A 273 -4.15 -41.84 -9.25
C THR A 273 -3.35 -41.04 -10.27
N ASN A 274 -3.64 -39.76 -10.43
CA ASN A 274 -3.06 -38.91 -11.47
C ASN A 274 -2.17 -37.86 -10.83
N ASN A 275 -1.13 -38.26 -10.09
CA ASN A 275 0.04 -37.40 -9.82
C ASN A 275 1.24 -38.07 -10.45
N THR A 276 1.10 -38.42 -11.73
CA THR A 276 2.01 -39.35 -12.37
C THR A 276 3.30 -38.62 -12.70
N LYS A 277 4.42 -39.15 -12.21
CA LYS A 277 5.74 -38.72 -12.67
C LYS A 277 5.81 -38.94 -14.17
N ILE A 278 6.15 -37.90 -14.91
CA ILE A 278 6.36 -37.97 -16.35
C ILE A 278 7.76 -38.54 -16.58
N GLU A 279 7.85 -39.63 -17.34
CA GLU A 279 9.11 -40.20 -17.79
C GLU A 279 9.43 -39.65 -19.19
N PHE A 280 10.53 -38.89 -19.28
CA PHE A 280 11.04 -38.37 -20.54
C PHE A 280 12.02 -39.35 -21.20
N ASP A 281 12.22 -39.22 -22.51
CA ASP A 281 13.18 -40.02 -23.27
C ASP A 281 14.60 -39.99 -22.68
N ILE A 282 14.97 -38.83 -22.15
CA ILE A 282 16.14 -38.56 -21.34
C ILE A 282 15.62 -37.89 -20.07
N GLN A 283 15.99 -38.40 -18.90
CA GLN A 283 15.70 -37.76 -17.61
C GLN A 283 16.98 -37.09 -17.09
N PRO A 284 17.19 -35.78 -17.33
CA PRO A 284 18.42 -35.12 -16.91
C PRO A 284 18.43 -34.97 -15.39
N SER A 285 19.56 -35.27 -14.77
CA SER A 285 19.73 -35.13 -13.33
C SER A 285 20.32 -33.76 -13.00
N HIS A 286 19.50 -32.84 -12.49
CA HIS A 286 19.89 -31.48 -12.15
C HIS A 286 19.00 -30.85 -11.08
N ASN A 287 19.44 -29.76 -10.45
CA ASN A 287 18.60 -28.94 -9.56
C ASN A 287 17.74 -27.93 -10.34
N ALA A 288 16.74 -27.33 -9.67
CA ALA A 288 15.92 -26.27 -10.22
C ALA A 288 16.18 -24.95 -9.48
N ILE A 289 16.68 -23.94 -10.19
CA ILE A 289 16.84 -22.58 -9.69
C ILE A 289 15.57 -21.77 -9.93
N ASP A 290 15.08 -21.80 -11.17
CA ASP A 290 13.86 -21.13 -11.60
C ASP A 290 13.23 -21.92 -12.76
N ALA A 291 11.93 -21.74 -12.99
CA ALA A 291 11.21 -22.43 -14.05
C ALA A 291 10.08 -21.59 -14.62
N VAL A 292 9.77 -21.83 -15.88
CA VAL A 292 8.64 -21.23 -16.59
C VAL A 292 7.94 -22.25 -17.48
N TYR A 293 6.66 -22.03 -17.73
CA TYR A 293 5.88 -22.79 -18.69
C TYR A 293 5.53 -21.93 -19.91
N SER A 294 5.66 -22.53 -21.10
CA SER A 294 5.27 -21.91 -22.36
C SER A 294 3.98 -22.53 -22.88
N ASP A 295 2.91 -21.74 -22.92
CA ASP A 295 1.58 -22.18 -23.40
C ASP A 295 1.64 -22.63 -24.87
N ALA A 296 2.30 -21.81 -25.72
CA ALA A 296 2.37 -22.04 -27.15
C ALA A 296 3.16 -23.31 -27.51
N LEU A 297 4.14 -23.67 -26.68
CA LEU A 297 5.01 -24.82 -26.90
C LEU A 297 4.59 -26.07 -26.13
N ASN A 298 3.77 -25.90 -25.08
CA ASN A 298 3.49 -26.93 -24.09
C ASN A 298 4.78 -27.54 -23.49
N VAL A 299 5.67 -26.64 -23.06
CA VAL A 299 7.01 -26.97 -22.56
C VAL A 299 7.23 -26.34 -21.20
N VAL A 300 7.78 -27.11 -20.27
CA VAL A 300 8.36 -26.59 -19.02
C VAL A 300 9.85 -26.37 -19.25
N ALA A 301 10.33 -25.16 -19.02
CA ALA A 301 11.74 -24.81 -19.06
C ALA A 301 12.27 -24.58 -17.64
N VAL A 302 13.37 -25.25 -17.29
CA VAL A 302 13.99 -25.17 -15.96
C VAL A 302 15.44 -24.76 -16.11
N VAL A 303 15.87 -23.74 -15.37
CA VAL A 303 17.28 -23.34 -15.29
C VAL A 303 17.95 -23.92 -14.06
N SER A 304 19.23 -24.27 -14.21
CA SER A 304 20.01 -25.03 -13.23
C SER A 304 21.46 -24.58 -13.22
N ASP A 305 22.09 -24.62 -12.05
CA ASP A 305 23.52 -24.39 -11.86
C ASP A 305 24.27 -25.68 -11.42
N SER A 306 23.56 -26.78 -11.18
CA SER A 306 24.12 -28.05 -10.72
C SER A 306 23.48 -29.25 -11.43
N PRO A 307 24.28 -30.15 -12.04
CA PRO A 307 25.76 -30.24 -11.97
C PRO A 307 26.50 -29.25 -12.87
N LYS A 308 25.78 -28.49 -13.69
CA LYS A 308 26.32 -27.49 -14.60
C LYS A 308 25.29 -26.42 -14.90
N ASN A 309 25.76 -25.27 -15.37
CA ASN A 309 24.93 -24.19 -15.85
C ASN A 309 24.21 -24.60 -17.14
N ALA A 310 22.90 -24.80 -17.08
CA ALA A 310 22.10 -25.20 -18.23
C ALA A 310 20.64 -24.73 -18.10
N ILE A 311 19.96 -24.69 -19.25
CA ILE A 311 18.50 -24.67 -19.34
C ILE A 311 18.03 -26.02 -19.91
N TYR A 312 17.06 -26.62 -19.24
CA TYR A 312 16.42 -27.87 -19.62
C TYR A 312 15.00 -27.60 -20.09
N PHE A 313 14.62 -28.17 -21.22
CA PHE A 313 13.26 -28.09 -21.76
C PHE A 313 12.63 -29.47 -21.69
N TYR A 314 11.46 -29.54 -21.08
CA TYR A 314 10.64 -30.73 -20.94
C TYR A 314 9.40 -30.57 -21.81
N ASN A 315 9.37 -31.23 -22.97
CA ASN A 315 8.24 -31.16 -23.89
C ASN A 315 7.15 -32.14 -23.46
N LEU A 316 6.01 -31.60 -23.04
CA LEU A 316 4.91 -32.39 -22.49
C LEU A 316 4.06 -33.06 -23.59
N SER A 317 4.29 -32.72 -24.86
CA SER A 317 3.52 -33.25 -25.99
C SER A 317 4.10 -34.56 -26.53
N ASP A 318 5.42 -34.66 -26.62
CA ASP A 318 6.13 -35.83 -27.16
C ASP A 318 7.05 -36.52 -26.14
N LEU A 319 7.09 -36.02 -24.90
CA LEU A 319 7.88 -36.55 -23.78
C LEU A 319 9.39 -36.53 -24.07
N SER A 320 9.84 -35.63 -24.94
CA SER A 320 11.27 -35.38 -25.15
C SER A 320 11.82 -34.36 -24.16
N SER A 321 13.09 -34.51 -23.80
CA SER A 321 13.82 -33.48 -23.06
C SER A 321 15.06 -32.99 -23.80
N TYR A 322 15.37 -31.71 -23.62
CA TYR A 322 16.51 -31.06 -24.27
C TYR A 322 17.30 -30.23 -23.27
N GLU A 323 18.60 -30.23 -23.44
CA GLU A 323 19.53 -29.48 -22.60
C GLU A 323 20.33 -28.51 -23.46
N PHE A 324 20.44 -27.27 -22.99
CA PHE A 324 21.32 -26.26 -23.57
C PHE A 324 22.26 -25.72 -22.50
N ASN A 325 23.56 -25.84 -22.75
CA ASN A 325 24.58 -25.31 -21.85
C ASN A 325 24.51 -23.79 -21.82
N LEU A 326 24.60 -23.23 -20.60
CA LEU A 326 24.71 -21.80 -20.36
C LEU A 326 26.17 -21.48 -19.99
N SER A 327 26.67 -20.33 -20.46
CA SER A 327 28.05 -19.95 -20.17
C SER A 327 28.27 -19.48 -18.73
N GLU A 328 27.21 -19.06 -18.05
CA GLU A 328 27.24 -18.51 -16.69
C GLU A 328 26.09 -19.09 -15.87
N ALA A 329 26.22 -19.06 -14.54
CA ALA A 329 25.19 -19.55 -13.63
C ALA A 329 23.88 -18.77 -13.83
N PRO A 330 22.74 -19.45 -14.04
CA PRO A 330 21.45 -18.78 -14.16
C PRO A 330 20.94 -18.30 -12.81
N THR A 331 20.23 -17.16 -12.79
CA THR A 331 19.58 -16.61 -11.58
C THR A 331 18.06 -16.56 -11.69
N SER A 332 17.52 -16.47 -12.91
CA SER A 332 16.08 -16.38 -13.22
C SER A 332 15.82 -16.79 -14.67
N VAL A 333 14.59 -17.13 -15.00
CA VAL A 333 14.13 -17.36 -16.37
C VAL A 333 12.74 -16.76 -16.59
N ALA A 334 12.55 -16.10 -17.73
CA ALA A 334 11.24 -15.67 -18.20
C ALA A 334 10.97 -16.17 -19.61
N VAL A 335 9.69 -16.33 -19.96
CA VAL A 335 9.24 -16.71 -21.31
C VAL A 335 8.18 -15.75 -21.80
N ASP A 336 8.18 -15.50 -23.10
CA ASP A 336 7.13 -14.77 -23.76
C ASP A 336 5.87 -15.64 -24.00
N ASN A 337 4.87 -15.47 -23.15
CA ASN A 337 3.52 -15.99 -23.34
C ASN A 337 2.53 -14.92 -23.89
N LEU A 338 3.01 -13.72 -24.23
CA LEU A 338 2.17 -12.62 -24.71
C LEU A 338 2.15 -12.53 -26.24
N ASN A 339 3.33 -12.57 -26.85
CA ASN A 339 3.55 -12.34 -28.27
C ASN A 339 3.91 -13.62 -29.04
N ASN A 340 3.92 -14.78 -28.37
CA ASN A 340 4.19 -16.09 -28.95
C ASN A 340 5.52 -16.15 -29.75
N THR A 341 6.54 -15.40 -29.30
CA THR A 341 7.85 -15.38 -29.95
C THR A 341 8.68 -16.64 -29.67
N ASN A 342 8.21 -17.51 -28.76
CA ASN A 342 8.95 -18.68 -28.26
C ASN A 342 10.32 -18.31 -27.68
N ARG A 343 10.43 -17.09 -27.15
CA ARG A 343 11.67 -16.54 -26.62
C ARG A 343 11.74 -16.76 -25.12
N PHE A 344 12.77 -17.47 -24.71
CA PHE A 344 13.18 -17.63 -23.32
C PHE A 344 14.32 -16.66 -23.04
N VAL A 345 14.29 -16.03 -21.87
CA VAL A 345 15.31 -15.08 -21.42
C VAL A 345 15.81 -15.54 -20.07
N ILE A 346 17.10 -15.82 -19.98
CA ILE A 346 17.77 -16.34 -18.80
C ILE A 346 18.65 -15.24 -18.22
N GLY A 347 18.46 -14.95 -16.93
CA GLY A 347 19.23 -13.99 -16.17
C GLY A 347 20.53 -14.60 -15.65
N HIS A 348 21.59 -13.81 -15.64
CA HIS A 348 22.88 -14.16 -15.04
C HIS A 348 23.49 -12.94 -14.34
N ASN A 349 24.68 -13.14 -13.76
CA ASN A 349 25.51 -12.01 -13.37
C ASN A 349 25.99 -11.23 -14.61
N MET A 350 25.63 -9.94 -14.68
CA MET A 350 26.05 -8.99 -15.73
C MET A 350 25.70 -9.36 -17.18
N MET A 351 24.79 -10.31 -17.41
CA MET A 351 24.32 -10.64 -18.76
C MET A 351 22.96 -11.35 -18.75
N ILE A 352 22.29 -11.34 -19.90
CA ILE A 352 21.21 -12.26 -20.23
C ILE A 352 21.63 -13.21 -21.35
N THR A 353 21.09 -14.43 -21.32
CA THR A 353 21.06 -15.33 -22.47
C THR A 353 19.63 -15.39 -23.00
N THR A 354 19.45 -15.11 -24.28
CA THR A 354 18.17 -15.29 -24.98
C THR A 354 18.24 -16.59 -25.77
N LEU A 355 17.13 -17.33 -25.80
CA LEU A 355 16.99 -18.56 -26.56
C LEU A 355 15.66 -18.51 -27.31
N ASN A 356 15.72 -18.52 -28.65
CA ASN A 356 14.52 -18.66 -29.49
C ASN A 356 14.31 -20.15 -29.74
N TYR A 357 13.32 -20.75 -29.09
CA TYR A 357 13.12 -22.19 -29.10
C TYR A 357 12.46 -22.63 -30.41
N ASP A 358 13.14 -23.49 -31.16
CA ASP A 358 12.61 -24.11 -32.39
C ASP A 358 11.97 -25.45 -32.03
N SER A 359 10.64 -25.50 -31.90
CA SER A 359 9.93 -26.74 -31.58
C SER A 359 10.04 -27.83 -32.64
N THR A 360 10.40 -27.49 -33.88
CA THR A 360 10.56 -28.48 -34.96
C THR A 360 11.96 -29.08 -35.00
N SER A 361 12.95 -28.34 -34.48
CA SER A 361 14.33 -28.79 -34.34
C SER A 361 14.96 -28.20 -33.08
N PRO A 362 14.58 -28.67 -31.88
CA PRO A 362 14.97 -28.02 -30.62
C PRO A 362 16.49 -27.81 -30.49
N GLN A 363 17.28 -28.83 -30.84
CA GLN A 363 18.75 -28.76 -30.82
C GLN A 363 19.37 -27.69 -31.74
N SER A 364 18.60 -27.14 -32.69
CA SER A 364 19.01 -26.04 -33.57
C SER A 364 18.61 -24.66 -33.05
N SER A 365 18.01 -24.58 -31.86
CA SER A 365 17.61 -23.32 -31.23
C SER A 365 18.78 -22.36 -31.11
N GLN A 366 18.54 -21.09 -31.43
CA GLN A 366 19.57 -20.07 -31.44
C GLN A 366 19.66 -19.39 -30.07
N THR A 367 20.88 -19.29 -29.56
CA THR A 367 21.19 -18.51 -28.36
C THR A 367 21.91 -17.23 -28.71
N ASN A 368 21.57 -16.15 -28.02
CA ASN A 368 22.29 -14.89 -28.10
C ASN A 368 22.53 -14.33 -26.69
N ARG A 369 23.66 -13.66 -26.50
CA ARG A 369 24.06 -13.10 -25.21
C ARG A 369 24.08 -11.59 -25.30
N ILE A 370 23.48 -10.94 -24.31
CA ILE A 370 23.43 -9.48 -24.22
C ILE A 370 23.97 -9.08 -22.85
N LEU A 371 24.93 -8.16 -22.85
CA LEU A 371 25.52 -7.65 -21.61
C LEU A 371 24.51 -6.82 -20.83
N ASN A 372 24.58 -6.94 -19.51
CA ASN A 372 23.73 -6.23 -18.57
C ASN A 372 24.58 -5.35 -17.65
N ALA A 373 24.06 -4.22 -17.20
CA ALA A 373 24.82 -3.25 -16.41
C ALA A 373 25.04 -3.69 -14.95
N HIS A 374 24.29 -4.69 -14.50
CA HIS A 374 24.23 -5.17 -13.11
C HIS A 374 24.03 -6.70 -13.06
N ASN A 375 24.29 -7.28 -11.89
CA ASN A 375 23.95 -8.67 -11.60
C ASN A 375 22.43 -8.81 -11.52
N ILE A 376 21.85 -9.79 -12.22
CA ILE A 376 20.40 -9.93 -12.30
C ILE A 376 19.89 -10.71 -11.08
N PHE A 377 18.97 -10.11 -10.35
CA PHE A 377 18.17 -10.80 -9.33
C PHE A 377 16.98 -11.50 -9.98
N ASP A 378 16.20 -10.74 -10.74
CA ASP A 378 15.00 -11.21 -11.43
C ASP A 378 14.81 -10.42 -12.73
N LEU A 379 14.01 -10.97 -13.65
CA LEU A 379 13.70 -10.36 -14.93
C LEU A 379 12.30 -10.72 -15.41
N ALA A 380 11.73 -9.86 -16.25
CA ALA A 380 10.48 -10.13 -16.95
C ALA A 380 10.60 -9.78 -18.43
N THR A 381 9.78 -10.40 -19.29
CA THR A 381 9.81 -10.16 -20.74
C THR A 381 8.42 -10.19 -21.36
N ASP A 382 8.24 -9.42 -22.44
CA ASP A 382 7.13 -9.54 -23.37
C ASP A 382 7.57 -10.16 -24.72
N GLY A 383 8.78 -10.72 -24.81
CA GLY A 383 9.36 -11.25 -26.05
C GLY A 383 10.01 -10.21 -26.98
N THR A 384 9.65 -8.93 -26.86
CA THR A 384 10.30 -7.82 -27.57
C THR A 384 11.31 -7.11 -26.67
N TYR A 385 10.91 -6.83 -25.43
CA TYR A 385 11.71 -6.21 -24.40
C TYR A 385 11.89 -7.15 -23.21
N THR A 386 13.02 -6.99 -22.52
CA THR A 386 13.26 -7.55 -21.19
C THR A 386 13.58 -6.44 -20.23
N TRP A 387 13.04 -6.53 -19.02
CA TRP A 387 13.35 -5.65 -17.91
C TRP A 387 14.03 -6.45 -16.82
N THR A 388 15.18 -5.97 -16.34
CA THR A 388 16.01 -6.70 -15.36
C THR A 388 16.19 -5.88 -14.08
N ILE A 389 16.09 -6.55 -12.94
CA ILE A 389 16.25 -5.98 -11.60
C ILE A 389 17.62 -6.36 -11.00
N PRO A 390 18.34 -5.41 -10.36
CA PRO A 390 19.62 -5.70 -9.71
C PRO A 390 19.53 -6.64 -8.51
N ASN A 391 20.55 -7.48 -8.37
CA ASN A 391 20.88 -8.25 -7.16
C ASN A 391 21.89 -7.50 -6.27
N ASP A 392 21.54 -6.27 -5.88
CA ASP A 392 22.29 -5.50 -4.90
C ASP A 392 21.39 -5.08 -3.71
N ASN A 393 21.98 -4.42 -2.71
CA ASN A 393 21.28 -4.03 -1.48
C ASN A 393 20.99 -2.52 -1.42
N GLN A 394 20.96 -1.82 -2.55
CA GLN A 394 20.66 -0.38 -2.62
C GLN A 394 19.39 -0.13 -3.46
N LEU A 395 19.04 1.13 -3.74
CA LEU A 395 17.96 1.38 -4.70
C LEU A 395 18.46 1.01 -6.11
N GLY A 396 17.65 0.24 -6.82
CA GLY A 396 17.99 -0.35 -8.09
C GLY A 396 17.52 0.50 -9.27
N THR A 397 18.20 0.35 -10.39
CA THR A 397 17.74 0.91 -11.66
C THR A 397 17.29 -0.21 -12.58
N LEU A 398 16.06 -0.09 -13.09
CA LEU A 398 15.56 -0.97 -14.13
C LEU A 398 16.42 -0.81 -15.39
N GLN A 399 16.94 -1.91 -15.92
CA GLN A 399 17.49 -1.90 -17.28
C GLN A 399 16.47 -2.52 -18.22
N THR A 400 16.20 -1.81 -19.31
CA THR A 400 15.37 -2.27 -20.43
C THR A 400 16.29 -2.71 -21.55
N ILE A 401 16.03 -3.89 -22.13
CA ILE A 401 16.81 -4.47 -23.21
C ILE A 401 15.84 -4.76 -24.36
N ASN A 402 16.11 -4.22 -25.55
CA ASN A 402 15.42 -4.61 -26.76
C ASN A 402 16.03 -5.90 -27.29
N LEU A 403 15.24 -6.97 -27.33
CA LEU A 403 15.71 -8.31 -27.68
C LEU A 403 15.93 -8.50 -29.19
N ASN A 404 15.41 -7.59 -30.03
CA ASN A 404 15.56 -7.68 -31.48
C ASN A 404 16.93 -7.20 -31.97
N ASP A 405 17.50 -6.18 -31.32
CA ASP A 405 18.79 -5.59 -31.70
C ASP A 405 19.85 -5.63 -30.59
N GLY A 406 19.47 -6.05 -29.38
CA GLY A 406 20.35 -6.11 -28.20
C GLY A 406 20.65 -4.74 -27.60
N SER A 407 19.98 -3.66 -28.03
CA SER A 407 20.16 -2.33 -27.47
C SER A 407 19.66 -2.28 -26.02
N THR A 408 20.42 -1.58 -25.18
CA THR A 408 20.12 -1.48 -23.75
C THR A 408 19.88 -0.03 -23.35
N LYS A 409 18.96 0.15 -22.41
CA LYS A 409 18.67 1.44 -21.78
C LYS A 409 18.57 1.26 -20.28
N LEU A 410 19.38 2.02 -19.55
CA LEU A 410 19.24 2.14 -18.11
C LEU A 410 18.18 3.20 -17.78
N GLY A 411 17.29 2.92 -16.84
CA GLY A 411 16.34 3.90 -16.31
C GLY A 411 17.05 5.12 -15.71
N ASN A 412 16.36 6.25 -15.67
CA ASN A 412 16.97 7.51 -15.21
C ASN A 412 16.89 7.73 -13.68
N ASN A 413 16.18 6.85 -12.96
CA ASN A 413 15.86 7.03 -11.55
C ASN A 413 16.01 5.70 -10.77
N TRP A 414 16.28 5.83 -9.47
CA TRP A 414 16.23 4.80 -8.44
C TRP A 414 14.80 4.41 -8.07
N ASP A 415 14.00 4.11 -9.09
CA ASP A 415 12.55 3.99 -9.00
C ASP A 415 12.10 2.57 -8.62
N TYR A 416 13.00 1.58 -8.68
CA TYR A 416 12.73 0.19 -8.28
C TYR A 416 13.61 -0.17 -7.09
N SER A 417 13.05 -0.86 -6.09
CA SER A 417 13.89 -1.46 -5.05
C SER A 417 14.74 -2.57 -5.67
N SER A 418 16.03 -2.62 -5.35
CA SER A 418 16.83 -3.81 -5.70
C SER A 418 16.25 -5.05 -5.03
N ARG A 419 16.54 -6.21 -5.62
CA ARG A 419 16.00 -7.51 -5.18
C ARG A 419 14.47 -7.51 -5.12
N SER A 420 13.83 -6.84 -6.07
CA SER A 420 12.40 -6.98 -6.29
C SER A 420 12.10 -8.13 -7.24
N ILE A 421 11.03 -8.87 -6.97
CA ILE A 421 10.43 -9.75 -7.98
C ILE A 421 9.70 -8.88 -8.99
N VAL A 422 9.81 -9.18 -10.27
CA VAL A 422 9.19 -8.42 -11.35
C VAL A 422 8.48 -9.34 -12.32
N LYS A 423 7.24 -8.99 -12.68
CA LYS A 423 6.42 -9.78 -13.62
C LYS A 423 5.64 -8.85 -14.55
N VAL A 424 5.51 -9.23 -15.81
CA VAL A 424 4.57 -8.57 -16.74
C VAL A 424 3.19 -9.12 -16.47
N ASN A 425 2.18 -8.25 -16.41
CA ASN A 425 0.79 -8.69 -16.34
C ASN A 425 0.44 -9.53 -17.60
N PRO A 426 -0.33 -10.63 -17.50
CA PRO A 426 -0.70 -11.46 -18.65
C PRO A 426 -1.44 -10.75 -19.80
N THR A 427 -1.95 -9.53 -19.59
CA THR A 427 -2.51 -8.70 -20.67
C THR A 427 -1.45 -7.86 -21.41
N GLY A 428 -0.21 -7.83 -20.92
CA GLY A 428 0.87 -6.98 -21.41
C GLY A 428 0.74 -5.50 -21.00
N SER A 429 -0.25 -5.12 -20.19
CA SER A 429 -0.55 -3.70 -19.93
C SER A 429 0.45 -3.00 -19.00
N ALA A 430 1.12 -3.75 -18.12
CA ALA A 430 1.98 -3.18 -17.09
C ALA A 430 3.01 -4.18 -16.56
N LEU A 431 4.08 -3.60 -16.02
CA LEU A 431 5.09 -4.27 -15.21
C LEU A 431 4.72 -4.10 -13.74
N TYR A 432 4.64 -5.19 -12.99
CA TYR A 432 4.47 -5.15 -11.55
C TYR A 432 5.75 -5.60 -10.86
N SER A 433 6.06 -4.99 -9.72
CA SER A 433 7.21 -5.37 -8.91
C SER A 433 6.88 -5.45 -7.43
N LEU A 434 7.55 -6.35 -6.70
CA LEU A 434 7.41 -6.55 -5.27
C LEU A 434 8.79 -6.53 -4.61
N ALA A 435 9.03 -5.57 -3.71
CA ALA A 435 10.29 -5.47 -2.98
C ALA A 435 10.41 -6.58 -1.91
N THR A 436 11.45 -7.42 -1.98
CA THR A 436 11.64 -8.58 -1.07
C THR A 436 12.64 -8.35 0.07
N GLY A 437 13.38 -7.23 0.03
CA GLY A 437 14.49 -6.95 0.95
C GLY A 437 14.15 -6.12 2.19
N SER A 438 12.89 -5.70 2.38
CA SER A 438 12.48 -4.82 3.49
C SER A 438 11.31 -5.42 4.27
N SER A 439 11.24 -5.15 5.58
CA SER A 439 10.13 -5.61 6.44
C SER A 439 8.76 -4.99 6.09
N SER A 440 8.74 -4.05 5.14
CA SER A 440 7.55 -3.47 4.53
C SER A 440 7.54 -3.76 3.03
N ALA A 441 7.49 -5.05 2.66
CA ALA A 441 7.34 -5.47 1.27
C ALA A 441 6.15 -4.74 0.63
N ASN A 442 6.39 -4.06 -0.49
CA ASN A 442 5.37 -3.29 -1.20
C ASN A 442 5.31 -3.71 -2.66
N ALA A 443 4.09 -3.87 -3.16
CA ALA A 443 3.84 -4.04 -4.58
C ALA A 443 3.76 -2.67 -5.26
N SER A 444 4.23 -2.59 -6.50
CA SER A 444 4.15 -1.38 -7.32
C SER A 444 3.93 -1.74 -8.78
N ARG A 445 3.39 -0.79 -9.55
CA ARG A 445 3.01 -0.97 -10.95
C ARG A 445 3.56 0.14 -11.83
N ALA A 446 4.16 -0.21 -12.95
CA ALA A 446 4.54 0.69 -14.03
C ALA A 446 3.78 0.34 -15.33
N PRO A 447 2.96 1.24 -15.88
CA PRO A 447 2.36 1.06 -17.20
C PRO A 447 3.39 0.79 -18.30
N LEU A 448 3.08 -0.14 -19.20
CA LEU A 448 3.88 -0.49 -20.39
C LEU A 448 3.32 0.14 -21.67
N THR A 449 2.74 1.34 -21.58
CA THR A 449 2.30 2.09 -22.77
C THR A 449 3.45 2.46 -23.70
N ASP A 450 4.66 2.58 -23.16
CA ASP A 450 5.93 2.63 -23.89
C ASP A 450 6.89 1.58 -23.28
N PRO A 451 6.90 0.34 -23.80
CA PRO A 451 7.71 -0.75 -23.25
C PRO A 451 9.22 -0.45 -23.21
N ALA A 452 9.71 0.40 -24.13
CA ALA A 452 11.11 0.83 -24.16
C ALA A 452 11.45 1.80 -23.02
N ASN A 453 10.43 2.45 -22.44
CA ASN A 453 10.54 3.45 -21.38
C ASN A 453 9.40 3.30 -20.36
N PRO A 454 9.36 2.24 -19.55
CA PRO A 454 8.32 2.07 -18.55
C PRO A 454 8.22 3.30 -17.66
N SER A 455 6.99 3.70 -17.33
CA SER A 455 6.75 4.83 -16.44
C SER A 455 7.29 4.55 -15.03
N ARG A 456 7.42 5.60 -14.22
CA ARG A 456 7.78 5.46 -12.80
C ARG A 456 6.73 4.54 -12.11
N PRO A 457 7.16 3.48 -11.40
CA PRO A 457 6.25 2.61 -10.70
C PRO A 457 5.51 3.37 -9.61
N VAL A 458 4.22 3.08 -9.49
CA VAL A 458 3.32 3.62 -8.48
C VAL A 458 3.09 2.54 -7.44
N ASP A 459 3.36 2.88 -6.19
CA ASP A 459 3.20 2.00 -5.04
C ASP A 459 1.75 1.63 -4.77
N SER A 460 1.53 0.43 -4.24
CA SER A 460 0.23 0.04 -3.72
C SER A 460 -0.21 0.97 -2.59
N ARG A 461 -1.53 1.17 -2.47
CA ARG A 461 -2.12 1.96 -1.38
C ARG A 461 -1.98 1.32 0.01
N TYR A 462 -1.51 0.08 0.07
CA TYR A 462 -1.48 -0.76 1.26
C TYR A 462 -0.07 -0.91 1.84
N TYR A 463 0.76 0.12 1.68
CA TYR A 463 2.11 0.13 2.23
C TYR A 463 2.09 -0.20 3.74
N GLY A 464 2.45 -1.44 4.08
CA GLY A 464 2.45 -1.95 5.46
C GLY A 464 1.09 -2.42 6.02
N ASN A 465 0.01 -2.45 5.23
CA ASN A 465 -1.33 -2.86 5.69
C ASN A 465 -1.56 -4.37 5.60
N TYR A 466 -0.95 -5.03 4.61
CA TYR A 466 -1.06 -6.48 4.40
C TYR A 466 0.33 -7.08 4.25
N SER A 467 0.50 -8.30 4.74
CA SER A 467 1.74 -9.04 4.50
C SER A 467 1.72 -9.54 3.06
N PHE A 468 2.69 -9.10 2.24
CA PHE A 468 2.84 -9.57 0.85
C PHE A 468 3.90 -10.66 0.70
N CYS A 469 4.71 -10.91 1.73
CA CYS A 469 5.84 -11.84 1.67
C CYS A 469 6.78 -11.49 0.49
N ASN A 470 7.48 -12.46 -0.09
CA ASN A 470 8.59 -12.25 -1.01
C ASN A 470 8.32 -12.75 -2.45
N ASN A 471 7.07 -13.07 -2.80
CA ASN A 471 6.70 -13.48 -4.15
C ASN A 471 5.25 -13.11 -4.47
N PHE A 472 4.90 -13.07 -5.75
CA PHE A 472 3.52 -12.90 -6.21
C PHE A 472 3.31 -13.58 -7.57
N TRP A 473 2.06 -13.89 -7.90
CA TRP A 473 1.65 -14.52 -9.16
C TRP A 473 0.45 -13.78 -9.73
N PHE A 474 0.29 -13.81 -11.05
CA PHE A 474 -0.94 -13.39 -11.68
C PHE A 474 -1.84 -14.58 -11.91
N ASN A 475 -3.14 -14.33 -11.93
CA ASN A 475 -4.09 -15.23 -12.56
C ASN A 475 -3.98 -15.09 -14.10
N HIS A 476 -4.36 -16.09 -14.90
CA HIS A 476 -4.06 -16.08 -16.35
C HIS A 476 -4.74 -14.94 -17.11
N SER A 477 -5.90 -14.47 -16.66
CA SER A 477 -6.56 -13.31 -17.28
C SER A 477 -5.95 -11.96 -16.89
N GLY A 478 -4.98 -11.95 -15.96
CA GLY A 478 -4.30 -10.74 -15.50
C GLY A 478 -5.19 -9.78 -14.71
N THR A 479 -6.29 -10.26 -14.14
CA THR A 479 -7.24 -9.49 -13.32
C THR A 479 -6.93 -9.54 -11.83
N PHE A 480 -6.14 -10.51 -11.38
CA PHE A 480 -5.78 -10.70 -9.98
C PHE A 480 -4.28 -10.95 -9.79
N ILE A 481 -3.78 -10.48 -8.65
CA ILE A 481 -2.46 -10.74 -8.11
C ILE A 481 -2.63 -11.57 -6.85
N PHE A 482 -1.93 -12.69 -6.75
CA PHE A 482 -1.82 -13.49 -5.54
C PHE A 482 -0.45 -13.29 -4.91
N THR A 483 -0.37 -12.97 -3.63
CA THR A 483 0.90 -12.81 -2.93
C THR A 483 1.30 -14.10 -2.22
N GLN A 484 2.59 -14.23 -1.88
CA GLN A 484 3.11 -15.41 -1.17
C GLN A 484 2.48 -15.61 0.23
N CYS A 485 2.01 -14.55 0.87
CA CYS A 485 1.24 -14.65 2.12
C CYS A 485 -0.27 -14.92 1.88
N GLY A 486 -0.68 -15.17 0.63
CA GLY A 486 -2.05 -15.53 0.26
C GLY A 486 -2.99 -14.36 -0.03
N ALA A 487 -2.56 -13.10 0.03
CA ALA A 487 -3.45 -11.98 -0.30
C ALA A 487 -3.80 -11.99 -1.80
N ARG A 488 -5.08 -11.79 -2.13
CA ARG A 488 -5.57 -11.57 -3.49
C ARG A 488 -5.82 -10.08 -3.69
N LEU A 489 -5.20 -9.47 -4.70
CA LEU A 489 -5.41 -8.08 -5.09
C LEU A 489 -5.96 -8.01 -6.51
N ASN A 490 -6.71 -6.97 -6.85
CA ASN A 490 -7.05 -6.66 -8.23
C ASN A 490 -5.80 -6.20 -9.00
N ALA A 491 -5.69 -6.59 -10.26
CA ALA A 491 -4.81 -5.96 -11.24
C ALA A 491 -5.69 -5.19 -12.23
N SER A 492 -5.42 -3.88 -12.38
CA SER A 492 -6.24 -3.02 -13.23
C SER A 492 -5.43 -1.87 -13.83
N ASP A 493 -5.86 -1.39 -14.99
CA ASP A 493 -5.36 -0.13 -15.55
C ASP A 493 -6.00 1.09 -14.87
N ASN A 494 -7.12 0.91 -14.16
CA ASN A 494 -7.72 1.96 -13.35
C ASN A 494 -6.98 2.05 -12.01
N SER A 495 -6.19 3.10 -11.82
CA SER A 495 -5.41 3.33 -10.60
C SER A 495 -6.21 3.34 -9.31
N SER A 496 -7.51 3.68 -9.38
CA SER A 496 -8.37 3.62 -8.20
C SER A 496 -8.70 2.18 -7.80
N GLU A 497 -8.77 1.24 -8.75
CA GLU A 497 -9.13 -0.18 -8.55
C GLU A 497 -7.94 -1.15 -8.60
N ASP A 498 -6.78 -0.69 -9.06
CA ASP A 498 -5.54 -1.46 -9.11
C ASP A 498 -4.96 -1.71 -7.71
N MET A 499 -4.38 -2.90 -7.52
CA MET A 499 -3.83 -3.39 -6.27
C MET A 499 -4.79 -3.26 -5.07
N ARG A 500 -6.12 -3.27 -5.32
CA ARG A 500 -7.14 -3.31 -4.27
C ARG A 500 -7.27 -4.71 -3.69
N TYR A 501 -7.38 -4.82 -2.37
CA TYR A 501 -7.62 -6.10 -1.72
C TYR A 501 -8.94 -6.70 -2.20
N ALA A 502 -8.88 -7.95 -2.63
CA ALA A 502 -9.96 -8.70 -3.26
C ALA A 502 -10.18 -10.07 -2.61
N GLY A 503 -9.61 -10.30 -1.42
CA GLY A 503 -9.72 -11.55 -0.66
C GLY A 503 -8.37 -12.10 -0.25
N GLN A 504 -8.37 -13.28 0.35
CA GLN A 504 -7.16 -13.96 0.80
C GLN A 504 -7.36 -15.47 0.82
N ILE A 505 -6.33 -16.20 0.41
CA ILE A 505 -6.24 -17.65 0.58
C ILE A 505 -6.02 -17.93 2.07
N THR A 506 -6.88 -18.76 2.65
CA THR A 506 -6.71 -19.22 4.03
C THR A 506 -5.56 -20.22 4.09
N LEU A 507 -4.41 -19.76 4.58
CA LEU A 507 -3.24 -20.61 4.74
C LEU A 507 -3.34 -21.40 6.07
N PRO A 508 -2.92 -22.68 6.09
CA PRO A 508 -2.85 -23.44 7.34
C PRO A 508 -1.99 -22.70 8.38
N PRO A 509 -2.28 -22.75 9.68
CA PRO A 509 -1.42 -22.15 10.70
C PRO A 509 -0.10 -22.93 10.86
N THR A 510 1.04 -22.25 11.03
CA THR A 510 2.30 -22.86 11.48
C THR A 510 2.40 -22.87 13.01
N GLN A 511 3.06 -23.89 13.57
CA GLN A 511 3.38 -23.95 15.00
C GLN A 511 4.77 -23.38 15.33
N ASP A 512 5.63 -23.26 14.32
CA ASP A 512 7.02 -22.82 14.45
C ASP A 512 7.23 -21.42 13.86
N TRP A 513 8.32 -20.75 14.26
CA TRP A 513 8.67 -19.43 13.74
C TRP A 513 9.22 -19.55 12.30
N PRO A 514 8.75 -18.74 11.33
CA PRO A 514 7.76 -17.67 11.46
C PRO A 514 6.32 -18.18 11.64
N TYR A 515 5.54 -17.55 12.53
CA TYR A 515 4.13 -17.90 12.82
C TYR A 515 3.15 -17.59 11.67
N TYR A 516 3.63 -17.58 10.44
CA TYR A 516 2.83 -17.42 9.24
C TYR A 516 3.35 -18.38 8.18
N SER A 517 2.42 -19.03 7.51
CA SER A 517 2.75 -19.94 6.41
C SER A 517 2.86 -19.16 5.11
N THR A 518 3.70 -19.64 4.21
CA THR A 518 3.99 -18.99 2.93
C THR A 518 3.79 -19.97 1.78
N ILE A 519 3.27 -19.45 0.68
CA ILE A 519 3.11 -20.18 -0.57
C ILE A 519 4.47 -20.26 -1.27
N GLU A 520 4.90 -21.45 -1.67
CA GLU A 520 6.10 -21.65 -2.47
C GLU A 520 5.83 -21.32 -3.95
N THR A 521 4.70 -21.80 -4.45
CA THR A 521 4.29 -21.65 -5.85
C THR A 521 2.78 -21.72 -5.97
N LEU A 522 2.24 -20.98 -6.94
CA LEU A 522 0.82 -20.89 -7.22
C LEU A 522 0.60 -20.68 -8.71
N ASP A 523 -0.45 -21.30 -9.24
CA ASP A 523 -0.97 -21.00 -10.57
C ASP A 523 -2.49 -21.13 -10.64
N GLU A 524 -3.13 -20.38 -11.54
CA GLU A 524 -4.57 -20.49 -11.82
C GLU A 524 -4.78 -21.36 -13.06
N SER A 525 -5.89 -22.08 -13.19
CA SER A 525 -6.22 -22.75 -14.44
C SER A 525 -6.60 -21.74 -15.53
N HIS A 526 -6.32 -22.04 -16.79
CA HIS A 526 -6.67 -21.18 -17.93
C HIS A 526 -8.18 -20.88 -18.08
N ASP A 527 -9.04 -21.77 -17.56
CA ASP A 527 -10.50 -21.55 -17.51
C ASP A 527 -10.95 -20.71 -16.30
N SER A 528 -10.00 -20.23 -15.47
CA SER A 528 -10.20 -19.48 -14.24
C SER A 528 -11.17 -20.15 -13.26
N THR A 529 -11.20 -21.48 -13.23
CA THR A 529 -12.03 -22.24 -12.29
C THR A 529 -11.27 -22.70 -11.05
N ARG A 530 -9.97 -22.95 -11.18
CA ARG A 530 -9.14 -23.58 -10.14
C ARG A 530 -7.87 -22.79 -9.89
N ILE A 531 -7.38 -22.83 -8.65
CA ILE A 531 -6.07 -22.32 -8.26
C ILE A 531 -5.33 -23.44 -7.55
N ALA A 532 -4.15 -23.80 -8.04
CA ALA A 532 -3.28 -24.75 -7.38
C ALA A 532 -2.19 -24.01 -6.63
N TYR A 533 -1.89 -24.41 -5.40
CA TYR A 533 -0.75 -23.89 -4.66
C TYR A 533 -0.08 -24.96 -3.81
N ALA A 534 1.20 -24.75 -3.55
CA ALA A 534 1.98 -25.52 -2.59
C ALA A 534 2.65 -24.59 -1.57
N MET A 535 2.90 -25.12 -0.38
CA MET A 535 3.48 -24.35 0.74
C MET A 535 5.01 -24.49 0.76
N GLN A 536 5.68 -23.53 1.40
CA GLN A 536 7.10 -23.68 1.76
C GLN A 536 7.30 -24.78 2.83
N GLU A 537 8.55 -25.07 3.19
CA GLU A 537 8.93 -25.94 4.32
C GLU A 537 8.61 -27.45 4.17
N HIS A 538 9.13 -28.06 3.11
CA HIS A 538 9.06 -29.51 2.88
C HIS A 538 7.64 -30.10 2.78
N ASP A 539 6.62 -29.27 2.58
CA ASP A 539 5.26 -29.74 2.33
C ASP A 539 5.15 -30.32 0.91
N SER A 540 5.00 -31.65 0.80
CA SER A 540 4.75 -32.32 -0.47
C SER A 540 3.28 -32.19 -0.94
N THR A 541 2.45 -31.50 -0.16
CA THR A 541 1.01 -31.32 -0.44
C THR A 541 0.76 -30.16 -1.39
N ILE A 542 0.03 -30.46 -2.46
CA ILE A 542 -0.58 -29.48 -3.36
C ILE A 542 -2.06 -29.37 -3.01
N ARG A 543 -2.56 -28.14 -3.01
CA ARG A 543 -3.95 -27.81 -2.68
C ARG A 543 -4.57 -27.10 -3.88
N ILE A 544 -5.74 -27.55 -4.29
CA ILE A 544 -6.53 -26.96 -5.37
C ILE A 544 -7.74 -26.28 -4.74
N LEU A 545 -7.86 -24.97 -4.98
CA LEU A 545 -8.96 -24.13 -4.57
C LEU A 545 -9.87 -23.85 -5.78
N SER A 546 -11.13 -23.48 -5.52
CA SER A 546 -11.93 -22.80 -6.53
C SER A 546 -11.43 -21.36 -6.67
N SER A 547 -11.23 -20.89 -7.91
CA SER A 547 -10.73 -19.52 -8.12
C SER A 547 -11.74 -18.45 -7.69
N SER A 548 -13.04 -18.76 -7.81
CA SER A 548 -14.10 -17.80 -7.53
C SER A 548 -14.17 -17.38 -6.05
N ASP A 549 -14.09 -18.37 -5.16
CA ASP A 549 -14.34 -18.23 -3.72
C ASP A 549 -13.16 -18.62 -2.84
N LEU A 550 -12.07 -19.13 -3.43
CA LEU A 550 -10.87 -19.62 -2.74
C LEU A 550 -11.15 -20.78 -1.77
N SER A 551 -12.27 -21.49 -1.95
CA SER A 551 -12.61 -22.68 -1.15
C SER A 551 -11.77 -23.88 -1.58
N LEU A 552 -11.30 -24.69 -0.62
CA LEU A 552 -10.55 -25.91 -0.90
C LEU A 552 -11.46 -26.94 -1.61
N GLN A 553 -11.04 -27.36 -2.79
CA GLN A 553 -11.73 -28.36 -3.60
C GLN A 553 -11.04 -29.72 -3.48
N GLU A 554 -9.71 -29.74 -3.52
CA GLU A 554 -8.91 -30.95 -3.54
C GLU A 554 -7.54 -30.72 -2.90
N SER A 555 -6.95 -31.77 -2.36
CA SER A 555 -5.56 -31.78 -1.92
C SER A 555 -4.95 -33.14 -2.15
N PHE A 556 -3.68 -33.17 -2.57
CA PHE A 556 -2.95 -34.40 -2.79
C PHE A 556 -1.45 -34.20 -2.53
N THR A 557 -0.71 -35.29 -2.37
CA THR A 557 0.74 -35.27 -2.21
C THR A 557 1.43 -35.84 -3.45
N ILE A 558 2.60 -35.32 -3.76
CA ILE A 558 3.51 -35.99 -4.71
C ILE A 558 4.29 -37.10 -3.99
N GLU A 559 4.52 -38.20 -4.69
CA GLU A 559 5.24 -39.35 -4.13
C GLU A 559 6.75 -39.10 -4.10
N ASP A 560 7.40 -39.59 -3.04
CA ASP A 560 8.86 -39.64 -2.97
C ASP A 560 9.41 -40.55 -4.08
N THR A 561 10.59 -40.22 -4.59
CA THR A 561 11.19 -40.95 -5.69
C THR A 561 12.41 -41.72 -5.22
N THR A 562 12.49 -43.00 -5.54
CA THR A 562 13.70 -43.80 -5.33
C THR A 562 14.61 -43.72 -6.57
N ILE A 563 15.82 -43.21 -6.40
CA ILE A 563 16.87 -43.18 -7.44
C ILE A 563 18.07 -43.95 -6.91
N ASP A 564 18.55 -44.95 -7.66
CA ASP A 564 19.70 -45.79 -7.27
C ASP A 564 19.61 -46.40 -5.85
N ASN A 565 18.40 -46.83 -5.45
CA ASN A 565 18.06 -47.36 -4.11
C ASN A 565 18.19 -46.37 -2.95
N ILE A 566 18.19 -45.07 -3.24
CA ILE A 566 18.08 -44.01 -2.23
C ILE A 566 16.72 -43.35 -2.41
N ASP A 567 15.98 -43.20 -1.32
CA ASP A 567 14.69 -42.49 -1.32
C ASP A 567 14.94 -40.98 -1.23
N TYR A 568 14.36 -40.24 -2.17
CA TYR A 568 14.42 -38.79 -2.24
C TYR A 568 13.05 -38.20 -1.90
N PRO A 569 12.92 -37.57 -0.71
CA PRO A 569 11.79 -36.72 -0.40
C PRO A 569 11.56 -35.70 -1.51
N THR A 570 10.36 -35.69 -2.09
CA THR A 570 10.03 -34.82 -3.22
C THR A 570 9.05 -33.73 -2.81
N VAL A 571 9.40 -32.48 -3.09
CA VAL A 571 8.58 -31.31 -2.74
C VAL A 571 8.29 -30.48 -4.00
N PRO A 572 7.05 -29.98 -4.17
CA PRO A 572 6.69 -29.13 -5.30
C PRO A 572 7.43 -27.80 -5.21
N LYS A 573 8.08 -27.39 -6.29
CA LYS A 573 8.84 -26.14 -6.39
C LYS A 573 8.17 -25.14 -7.33
N PHE A 574 7.62 -25.61 -8.45
CA PHE A 574 6.86 -24.78 -9.39
C PHE A 574 5.60 -25.52 -9.86
N LEU A 575 4.51 -24.78 -10.01
CA LEU A 575 3.22 -25.25 -10.52
C LEU A 575 2.88 -24.46 -11.78
N PHE A 576 2.39 -25.16 -12.80
CA PHE A 576 1.94 -24.57 -14.05
C PHE A 576 0.69 -25.29 -14.56
N TYR A 577 -0.44 -24.60 -14.68
CA TYR A 577 -1.56 -25.13 -15.45
C TYR A 577 -1.22 -25.03 -16.93
N GLY A 578 -1.31 -26.16 -17.61
CA GLY A 578 -1.19 -26.21 -19.06
C GLY A 578 -2.44 -25.69 -19.75
N ALA A 579 -2.28 -25.26 -21.01
CA ALA A 579 -3.41 -24.88 -21.86
C ALA A 579 -4.41 -26.04 -22.08
N ASP A 580 -4.00 -27.29 -21.83
CA ASP A 580 -4.83 -28.49 -21.84
C ASP A 580 -5.63 -28.70 -20.53
N GLY A 581 -5.46 -27.80 -19.55
CA GLY A 581 -6.14 -27.83 -18.25
C GLY A 581 -5.51 -28.74 -17.21
N LYS A 582 -4.39 -29.40 -17.53
CA LYS A 582 -3.66 -30.25 -16.59
C LYS A 582 -2.69 -29.44 -15.75
N LEU A 583 -2.45 -29.89 -14.53
CA LEU A 583 -1.49 -29.25 -13.63
C LEU A 583 -0.12 -29.92 -13.78
N ASN A 584 0.86 -29.17 -14.27
CA ASN A 584 2.25 -29.60 -14.39
C ASN A 584 3.03 -29.13 -13.16
N ILE A 585 3.73 -30.06 -12.53
CA ILE A 585 4.38 -29.86 -11.23
C ILE A 585 5.87 -30.11 -11.42
N VAL A 586 6.69 -29.09 -11.18
CA VAL A 586 8.15 -29.24 -11.07
C VAL A 586 8.47 -29.56 -9.62
N GLY A 587 8.81 -30.82 -9.36
CA GLY A 587 9.23 -31.30 -8.05
C GLY A 587 10.75 -31.29 -7.89
N THR A 588 11.20 -30.99 -6.69
CA THR A 588 12.60 -31.11 -6.27
C THR A 588 12.74 -32.30 -5.33
N ALA A 589 13.49 -33.30 -5.75
CA ALA A 589 13.77 -34.51 -4.99
C ALA A 589 15.19 -34.41 -4.39
N THR A 590 15.31 -34.31 -3.07
CA THR A 590 16.58 -34.04 -2.38
C THR A 590 16.90 -35.09 -1.33
N ALA A 591 18.07 -35.71 -1.43
CA ALA A 591 18.63 -36.59 -0.41
C ALA A 591 20.14 -36.36 -0.28
N ASN A 592 20.64 -36.40 0.95
CA ASN A 592 22.04 -36.10 1.28
C ASN A 592 22.45 -34.68 0.80
N THR A 593 23.20 -34.61 -0.30
CA THR A 593 23.65 -33.37 -0.94
C THR A 593 23.29 -33.33 -2.43
N GLU A 594 22.51 -34.30 -2.89
CA GLU A 594 22.08 -34.42 -4.27
C GLU A 594 20.64 -33.93 -4.41
N THR A 595 20.35 -33.29 -5.53
CA THR A 595 19.05 -32.72 -5.83
C THR A 595 18.71 -32.98 -7.28
N HIS A 596 17.53 -33.53 -7.51
CA HIS A 596 17.01 -33.88 -8.82
C HIS A 596 15.71 -33.13 -9.08
N THR A 597 15.53 -32.72 -10.34
CA THR A 597 14.30 -32.11 -10.84
C THR A 597 13.46 -33.19 -11.49
N LEU A 598 12.19 -33.29 -11.08
CA LEU A 598 11.22 -34.24 -11.60
C LEU A 598 9.98 -33.48 -12.05
N ILE A 599 9.30 -33.96 -13.09
CA ILE A 599 8.05 -33.38 -13.55
C ILE A 599 6.93 -34.37 -13.27
N PHE A 600 5.84 -33.90 -12.67
CA PHE A 600 4.60 -34.65 -12.46
C PHE A 600 3.46 -33.96 -13.19
N GLN A 601 2.42 -34.72 -13.54
CA GLN A 601 1.20 -34.18 -14.13
C GLN A 601 -0.02 -34.68 -13.38
N HIS A 602 -0.97 -33.77 -13.17
CA HIS A 602 -2.27 -34.01 -12.55
C HIS A 602 -3.44 -33.61 -13.44
#